data_AF-B9XDY7-F1
#
_entry.id   AF-B9XDY7-F1
#
_cell.length_a   1.000
_cell.length_b   1.000
_cell.length_c   1.000
_cell.angle_alpha   90.00
_cell.angle_beta   90.00
_cell.angle_gamma   90.00
#
_symmetry.space_group_name_H-M   'P 1'
#
loop_
_entity.id
_entity.type
_entity.pdbx_description
1 polymer ?
#
loop_
_entity_poly.entity_id
_entity_poly.type
_entity_poly.pdbx_seq_one_letter_code
_entity_poly.pdbx_strand_id
1 'polypeptide(L)' 'MAAVTLGNGSQVISSDTVPFTLWCAARYLHDYQEALWTTVAGYGDRDTTCAIVGGIVNLSTDATSIPAEWRDAREPLFL' A
#
# COMPACT_ATOMS: atom_id res chain seq x y z
N MET A 1 -15.42 -7.93 -1.36
CA MET A 1 -14.20 -7.33 -0.76
C MET A 1 -13.97 -5.98 -1.42
N ALA A 2 -13.35 -4.99 -0.76
CA ALA A 2 -13.17 -3.64 -1.31
C ALA A 2 -12.51 -3.65 -2.71
N ALA A 3 -11.50 -4.49 -2.92
CA ALA A 3 -10.84 -4.72 -4.22
C ALA A 3 -11.80 -5.12 -5.36
N VAL A 4 -12.85 -5.89 -5.06
CA VAL A 4 -13.85 -6.31 -6.07
C VAL A 4 -14.73 -5.14 -6.50
N THR A 5 -14.98 -4.19 -5.61
CA THR A 5 -15.89 -3.07 -5.84
C THR A 5 -15.15 -1.83 -6.35
N LEU A 6 -13.93 -1.59 -5.88
CA LEU A 6 -13.15 -0.39 -6.15
C LEU A 6 -12.07 -0.58 -7.24
N GLY A 7 -11.89 -1.82 -7.69
CA GLY A 7 -10.76 -2.22 -8.52
C GLY A 7 -9.55 -2.66 -7.69
N ASN A 8 -8.56 -3.26 -8.35
CA ASN A 8 -7.29 -3.63 -7.72
C ASN A 8 -6.08 -3.42 -8.64
N GLY A 9 -6.24 -2.53 -9.63
CA GLY A 9 -5.24 -2.20 -10.64
C GLY A 9 -4.99 -3.27 -11.69
N SER A 10 -5.76 -4.37 -11.73
CA SER A 10 -5.63 -5.40 -12.78
C SER A 10 -5.84 -4.85 -14.20
N GLN A 11 -6.54 -3.72 -14.35
CA GLN A 11 -6.74 -3.04 -15.64
C GLN A 11 -5.61 -2.04 -15.98
N VAL A 12 -4.67 -1.79 -15.08
CA VAL A 12 -3.54 -0.83 -15.24
C VAL A 12 -4.03 0.57 -15.63
N ILE A 13 -5.11 1.02 -15.00
CA ILE A 13 -5.68 2.35 -15.19
C ILE A 13 -6.00 2.98 -13.83
N SER A 14 -5.88 4.29 -13.72
CA SER A 14 -6.08 5.01 -12.45
C SER A 14 -7.45 4.76 -11.83
N SER A 15 -8.51 4.60 -12.63
CA SER A 15 -9.87 4.34 -12.11
C SER A 15 -10.04 2.95 -11.49
N ASP A 16 -9.16 1.99 -11.81
CA ASP A 16 -9.14 0.64 -11.23
C ASP A 16 -8.11 0.51 -10.09
N THR A 17 -7.14 1.43 -10.00
CA THR A 17 -6.09 1.39 -8.98
C THR A 17 -6.37 2.36 -7.82
N VAL A 18 -6.62 3.63 -8.14
CA VAL A 18 -6.62 4.72 -7.15
C VAL A 18 -7.72 4.57 -6.09
N PRO A 19 -8.99 4.27 -6.43
CA PRO A 19 -10.03 4.16 -5.41
C PRO A 19 -9.73 3.11 -4.33
N PHE A 20 -9.17 1.96 -4.72
CA PHE A 20 -8.79 0.92 -3.77
C PHE A 20 -7.61 1.35 -2.88
N THR A 21 -6.59 1.97 -3.45
CA THR A 21 -5.44 2.46 -2.66
C THR A 21 -5.86 3.51 -1.63
N LEU A 22 -6.72 4.47 -2.00
CA LEU A 22 -7.24 5.46 -1.07
C LEU A 22 -8.08 4.83 0.04
N TRP A 23 -8.89 3.81 -0.29
CA TRP A 23 -9.66 3.08 0.72
C TRP A 23 -8.76 2.36 1.72
N CYS A 24 -7.71 1.68 1.25
CA CYS A 24 -6.74 1.01 2.13
C CYS A 24 -6.00 2.00 3.03
N ALA A 25 -5.46 3.07 2.44
CA ALA A 25 -4.71 4.08 3.19
C ALA A 25 -5.58 4.80 4.23
N ALA A 26 -6.80 5.20 3.88
CA ALA A 26 -7.71 5.87 4.82
C ALA A 26 -8.13 4.95 5.98
N ARG A 27 -8.24 3.64 5.75
CA ARG A 27 -8.64 2.68 6.78
C ARG A 27 -7.55 2.42 7.82
N TYR A 28 -6.29 2.49 7.41
CA TYR A 28 -5.12 2.15 8.24
C TYR A 28 -4.06 3.27 8.22
N LEU A 29 -4.51 4.52 8.25
CA LEU A 29 -3.65 5.70 8.05
C LEU A 29 -2.47 5.80 9.03
N HIS A 30 -2.61 5.21 10.22
CA HIS A 30 -1.59 5.21 11.28
C HIS A 30 -0.97 3.83 11.54
N ASP A 31 -1.25 2.85 10.68
CA ASP A 31 -0.74 1.48 10.78
C ASP A 31 -0.17 1.03 9.43
N TYR A 32 1.12 1.29 9.23
CA TYR A 32 1.82 1.00 7.97
C TYR A 32 1.75 -0.49 7.60
N GLN A 33 1.94 -1.36 8.60
CA GLN A 33 1.98 -2.80 8.39
C GLN A 33 0.61 -3.33 7.97
N GLU A 34 -0.45 -2.98 8.69
CA GLU A 34 -1.81 -3.42 8.37
C GLU A 34 -2.30 -2.81 7.04
N ALA A 35 -1.91 -1.57 6.74
CA ALA A 35 -2.20 -0.94 5.45
C ALA A 35 -1.62 -1.73 4.28
N LEU A 36 -0.34 -2.14 4.36
CA LEU A 36 0.29 -2.92 3.28
C LEU A 36 -0.26 -4.34 3.19
N TRP A 37 -0.47 -5.03 4.32
CA TRP A 37 -1.06 -6.38 4.31
C TRP A 37 -2.48 -6.38 3.75
N THR A 38 -3.31 -5.39 4.10
CA THR A 38 -4.64 -5.24 3.52
C THR A 38 -4.56 -4.99 2.01
N THR A 39 -3.64 -4.13 1.58
CA THR A 39 -3.51 -3.76 0.16
C THR A 39 -3.08 -4.94 -0.70
N VAL A 40 -2.02 -5.66 -0.29
CA VAL A 40 -1.49 -6.81 -1.05
C VAL A 40 -2.49 -7.98 -1.11
N ALA A 41 -3.34 -8.13 -0.09
CA ALA A 41 -4.43 -9.11 -0.06
C ALA A 41 -5.57 -8.78 -1.05
N GLY A 42 -5.61 -7.55 -1.59
CA GLY A 42 -6.50 -7.15 -2.68
C GLY A 42 -6.14 -7.75 -4.04
N TYR A 43 -4.96 -8.36 -4.17
CA TYR A 43 -4.41 -8.92 -5.41
C TYR A 43 -4.32 -7.88 -6.55
N GLY A 44 -4.24 -8.32 -7.80
CA GLY A 44 -4.05 -7.44 -8.96
C GLY A 44 -2.63 -6.87 -9.04
N ASP A 45 -2.54 -5.57 -9.31
CA ASP A 45 -1.30 -4.78 -9.44
C ASP A 45 -0.76 -4.41 -8.04
N ARG A 46 -0.22 -5.43 -7.37
CA ARG A 46 0.16 -5.38 -5.95
C ARG A 46 1.30 -4.38 -5.70
N ASP A 47 2.28 -4.33 -6.58
CA ASP A 47 3.42 -3.44 -6.47
C ASP A 47 2.99 -1.98 -6.58
N THR A 48 2.19 -1.62 -7.60
CA THR A 48 1.70 -0.25 -7.75
C THR A 48 0.77 0.16 -6.60
N THR A 49 -0.17 -0.73 -6.23
CA THR A 49 -1.11 -0.42 -5.15
C THR A 49 -0.41 -0.28 -3.80
N CYS A 50 0.51 -1.17 -3.44
CA CYS A 50 1.30 -1.05 -2.21
C CYS A 50 2.25 0.16 -2.24
N ALA A 51 2.82 0.52 -3.39
CA ALA A 51 3.68 1.71 -3.51
C ALA A 51 2.88 3.00 -3.20
N ILE A 52 1.67 3.12 -3.74
CA ILE A 52 0.78 4.27 -3.46
C ILE A 52 0.39 4.31 -1.98
N VAL A 53 -0.11 3.19 -1.43
CA VAL A 53 -0.55 3.12 -0.02
C VAL A 53 0.60 3.39 0.93
N GLY A 54 1.75 2.76 0.72
CA GLY A 54 2.94 2.97 1.53
C GLY A 54 3.41 4.43 1.49
N GLY A 55 3.37 5.08 0.32
CA GLY A 55 3.70 6.49 0.19
C GLY A 55 2.78 7.41 0.99
N ILE A 56 1.47 7.16 0.98
CA ILE A 56 0.48 7.95 1.73
C ILE A 56 0.64 7.72 3.25
N VAL A 57 0.65 6.46 3.66
CA VAL A 57 0.62 6.09 5.08
C VAL A 57 1.91 6.49 5.79
N ASN A 58 3.07 6.36 5.13
CA ASN A 58 4.36 6.79 5.71
C ASN A 58 4.39 8.29 6.09
N LEU A 59 3.61 9.14 5.43
CA LEU A 59 3.51 10.56 5.78
C LEU A 59 2.68 10.82 7.05
N SER A 60 1.94 9.82 7.51
CA SER A 60 1.01 9.90 8.65
C SER A 60 1.47 9.06 9.85
N THR A 61 2.69 8.53 9.80
CA THR A 61 3.29 7.63 10.79
C THR A 61 4.73 8.03 11.10
N ASP A 62 5.24 7.64 12.27
CA ASP A 62 6.66 7.80 12.61
C ASP A 62 7.55 6.82 11.83
N ALA A 63 8.85 7.12 11.72
CA ALA A 63 9.82 6.29 11.01
C ALA A 63 9.97 4.87 11.58
N THR A 64 9.54 4.64 12.82
CA THR A 64 9.54 3.34 13.49
C THR A 64 8.35 2.47 13.13
N SER A 65 7.34 3.02 12.43
CA SER A 65 6.14 2.29 12.01
C SER A 65 6.40 1.24 10.94
N ILE A 66 7.46 1.42 10.14
CA ILE A 66 7.89 0.43 9.15
C ILE A 66 8.72 -0.65 9.87
N PRO A 67 8.29 -1.92 9.86
CA PRO A 67 9.02 -3.02 10.50
C PRO A 67 10.49 -3.07 10.03
N ALA A 68 11.42 -3.21 10.97
CA ALA A 68 12.85 -3.24 10.67
C ALA A 68 13.20 -4.36 9.66
N GLU A 69 12.60 -5.52 9.85
CA GLU A 69 12.68 -6.67 8.94
C GLU A 69 12.31 -6.34 7.48
N TRP A 70 11.33 -5.46 7.25
CA TRP A 70 10.96 -5.05 5.88
C TRP A 70 11.99 -4.11 5.28
N ARG A 71 12.59 -3.24 6.11
CA ARG A 71 13.69 -2.34 5.70
C ARG A 71 14.99 -3.10 5.45
N ASP A 72 15.19 -4.23 6.11
CA ASP A 72 16.36 -5.09 5.91
C ASP A 72 16.18 -6.00 4.68
N ALA A 73 14.94 -6.35 4.34
CA ALA A 73 14.62 -7.21 3.19
C ALA A 73 14.54 -6.48 1.84
N ARG A 74 14.44 -5.14 1.82
CA ARG A 74 14.45 -4.36 0.57
C ARG A 74 15.84 -4.27 -0.03
N GLU A 75 15.91 -4.02 -1.33
CA GLU A 75 17.17 -3.72 -2.00
C GLU A 75 17.86 -2.49 -1.36
N PRO A 76 19.21 -2.47 -1.31
CA PRO A 76 19.95 -1.32 -0.83
C PRO A 76 19.59 -0.05 -1.61
N LEU A 77 19.37 1.06 -0.90
CA LEU A 77 19.28 2.36 -1.54
C LEU A 77 20.69 2.93 -1.62
N PHE A 78 21.21 3.04 -2.83
CA PHE A 78 22.42 3.80 -3.07
C PHE A 78 22.03 5.29 -3.08
N LEU A 79 22.43 6.02 -2.04
CA LEU A 79 22.37 7.48 -1.99
C LEU A 79 23.58 8.06 -2.73
#